data_AF-A0AAF0PE42-F1
#
_entry.id   AF-A0AAF0PE42-F1
#
_cell.length_a   1.000
_cell.length_b   1.000
_cell.length_c   1.000
_cell.angle_alpha   90.00
_cell.angle_beta   90.00
_cell.angle_gamma   90.00
#
_symmetry.space_group_name_H-M   'P 1'
#
loop_
_entity.id
_entity.type
_entity.pdbx_description
1 polymer ?
#
loop_
_entity_poly.entity_id
_entity_poly.type
_entity_poly.pdbx_seq_one_letter_code
_entity_poly.pdbx_strand_id
1 'polypeptide(L)'
;MNRRTLLTSISVGAATVAGCTGGVENDETGRKYEECNLPALQYGTLPEDVRAEVDTAFNEGQYETDGELLWQQVAGPGVEFLKKGGPWYTPDGTYYTPQVDSDNGVHTLQFEETTPQLDSTKYLHVEDVPEVPVNITIKYTDGTVLEDHTIEEKDDYPEVPVSNKVGTYLVEVTVKDWGTVTEEFGIDHFTQELNFGIHRESESSFSVSIQDNPATYPASCPWE
;
A
#
# COMPACT_ATOMS: atom_id res chain seq x y z
N MET A 1 -34.30 -48.58 -35.16
CA MET A 1 -34.50 -47.80 -36.42
C MET A 1 -35.34 -46.59 -36.04
N ASN A 2 -34.97 -45.32 -36.21
CA ASN A 2 -34.14 -44.69 -37.22
C ASN A 2 -33.40 -43.49 -36.61
N ARG A 3 -32.12 -43.36 -36.97
CA ARG A 3 -31.29 -42.16 -36.78
C ARG A 3 -31.74 -41.08 -37.77
N ARG A 4 -31.76 -39.81 -37.35
CA ARG A 4 -31.66 -38.67 -38.26
C ARG A 4 -30.68 -37.64 -37.72
N THR A 5 -29.53 -37.63 -38.38
CA THR A 5 -28.44 -36.67 -38.32
C THR A 5 -28.86 -35.39 -39.04
N LEU A 6 -28.62 -34.23 -38.43
CA LEU A 6 -28.56 -32.95 -39.14
C LEU A 6 -27.26 -32.24 -38.72
N LEU A 7 -26.33 -32.18 -39.66
CA LEU A 7 -25.13 -31.36 -39.61
C LEU A 7 -25.53 -29.92 -39.99
N THR A 8 -25.20 -28.95 -39.14
CA THR A 8 -25.23 -27.54 -39.51
C THR A 8 -23.84 -26.98 -39.25
N SER A 9 -23.10 -26.85 -40.34
CA SER A 9 -21.79 -26.20 -40.39
C SER A 9 -21.97 -24.70 -40.24
N ILE A 10 -21.50 -24.14 -39.12
CA ILE A 10 -21.29 -22.69 -38.99
C ILE A 10 -19.78 -22.47 -39.09
N SER A 11 -19.37 -21.92 -40.22
CA SER A 11 -18.04 -21.36 -40.42
C SER A 11 -17.97 -20.01 -39.69
N VAL A 12 -17.40 -19.98 -38.50
CA VAL A 12 -16.97 -18.73 -37.86
C VAL A 12 -15.56 -18.45 -38.33
N GLY A 13 -15.40 -17.34 -39.05
CA GLY A 13 -14.10 -16.86 -39.51
C GLY A 13 -13.21 -16.53 -38.31
N ALA A 14 -12.03 -17.13 -38.27
CA ALA A 14 -10.97 -16.74 -37.35
C ALA A 14 -10.44 -15.38 -37.81
N ALA A 15 -10.85 -14.31 -37.12
CA ALA A 15 -10.07 -13.08 -37.12
C ALA A 15 -8.83 -13.36 -36.27
N THR A 16 -7.67 -13.44 -36.91
CA THR A 16 -6.38 -13.42 -36.22
C THR A 16 -6.21 -12.03 -35.61
N VAL A 17 -6.66 -11.87 -34.38
CA VAL A 17 -6.19 -10.77 -33.54
C VAL A 17 -4.75 -11.13 -33.21
N ALA A 18 -3.81 -10.37 -33.78
CA ALA A 18 -2.43 -10.35 -33.37
C ALA A 18 -2.39 -9.74 -31.96
N GLY A 19 -2.70 -10.56 -30.95
CA GLY A 19 -2.38 -10.26 -29.57
C GLY A 19 -0.89 -10.48 -29.40
N CYS A 20 -0.20 -9.45 -28.92
CA CYS A 20 1.20 -9.50 -28.54
C CYS A 20 1.45 -10.67 -27.58
N THR A 21 1.88 -11.81 -28.09
CA THR A 21 2.59 -12.81 -27.29
C THR A 21 3.98 -12.23 -27.05
N GLY A 22 4.08 -11.39 -26.00
CA GLY A 22 5.35 -11.21 -25.31
C GLY A 22 5.79 -12.60 -24.87
N GLY A 23 6.92 -13.04 -25.41
CA GLY A 23 7.45 -14.37 -25.20
C GLY A 23 7.60 -14.63 -23.71
N VAL A 24 6.94 -15.69 -23.24
CA VAL A 24 7.37 -16.39 -22.03
C VAL A 24 8.67 -17.08 -22.43
N GLU A 25 9.80 -16.39 -22.26
CA GLU A 25 11.05 -17.08 -22.05
C GLU A 25 10.86 -17.82 -20.72
N ASN A 26 10.57 -19.12 -20.82
CA ASN A 26 10.64 -20.02 -19.69
C ASN A 26 12.05 -19.92 -19.15
N ASP A 27 12.21 -19.18 -18.07
CA ASP A 27 13.34 -19.33 -17.17
C ASP A 27 13.46 -20.82 -16.80
N GLU A 28 14.66 -21.34 -16.59
CA GLU A 28 14.89 -22.76 -16.28
C GLU A 28 14.14 -23.23 -15.00
N THR A 29 13.58 -22.27 -14.26
CA THR A 29 12.79 -22.40 -13.04
C THR A 29 11.31 -22.72 -13.28
N GLY A 30 10.78 -22.57 -14.51
CA GLY A 30 9.36 -22.79 -14.80
C GLY A 30 8.41 -21.70 -14.28
N ARG A 31 8.95 -20.58 -13.79
CA ARG A 31 8.17 -19.43 -13.29
C ARG A 31 7.64 -18.57 -14.43
N LYS A 32 6.42 -18.06 -14.28
CA LYS A 32 5.79 -17.15 -15.22
C LYS A 32 6.14 -15.68 -14.96
N TYR A 33 6.46 -15.35 -13.71
CA TYR A 33 6.70 -13.98 -13.27
C TYR A 33 8.03 -13.85 -12.54
N GLU A 34 8.66 -12.68 -12.70
CA GLU A 34 9.76 -12.26 -11.83
C GLU A 34 9.23 -11.92 -10.43
N GLU A 35 9.99 -12.29 -9.40
CA GLU A 35 9.64 -12.01 -8.01
C GLU A 35 9.68 -10.50 -7.74
N CYS A 36 8.69 -10.01 -6.99
CA CYS A 36 8.73 -8.67 -6.44
C CYS A 36 9.29 -8.69 -5.01
N ASN A 37 10.26 -7.82 -4.73
CA ASN A 37 10.93 -7.73 -3.42
C ASN A 37 10.37 -6.59 -2.55
N LEU A 38 9.18 -6.09 -2.87
CA LEU A 38 8.51 -5.08 -2.06
C LEU A 38 7.84 -5.73 -0.85
N PRO A 39 7.87 -5.11 0.34
CA PRO A 39 7.20 -5.66 1.53
C PRO A 39 5.68 -5.67 1.41
N ALA A 40 5.08 -4.81 0.59
CA ALA A 40 3.70 -4.94 0.20
C ALA A 40 3.51 -4.84 -1.30
N LEU A 41 2.61 -5.68 -1.83
CA LEU A 41 2.16 -5.61 -3.22
C LEU A 41 0.88 -4.80 -3.32
N GLN A 42 0.72 -4.04 -4.40
CA GLN A 42 -0.53 -3.36 -4.71
C GLN A 42 -1.43 -4.28 -5.54
N TYR A 43 -2.64 -4.57 -5.05
CA TYR A 43 -3.60 -5.42 -5.76
C TYR A 43 -3.88 -4.95 -7.20
N GLY A 44 -3.97 -3.63 -7.39
CA GLY A 44 -4.25 -3.02 -8.69
C GLY A 44 -3.17 -3.25 -9.75
N THR A 45 -1.96 -3.60 -9.32
CA THR A 45 -0.82 -3.82 -10.22
C THR A 45 -0.58 -5.30 -10.53
N LEU A 46 -1.17 -6.22 -9.76
CA LEU A 46 -0.98 -7.65 -9.97
C LEU A 46 -1.30 -8.09 -11.42
N PRO A 47 -0.54 -9.03 -12.00
CA PRO A 47 -0.88 -9.67 -13.28
C PRO A 47 -2.30 -10.26 -13.26
N GLU A 48 -2.97 -10.28 -14.42
CA GLU A 48 -4.41 -10.61 -14.51
C GLU A 48 -4.77 -11.99 -13.93
N ASP A 49 -3.95 -13.00 -14.18
CA ASP A 49 -4.17 -14.37 -13.69
C ASP A 49 -3.89 -14.53 -12.19
N VAL A 50 -2.84 -13.87 -11.68
CA VAL A 50 -2.59 -13.77 -10.23
C VAL A 50 -3.75 -13.06 -9.56
N ARG A 51 -4.26 -11.98 -10.17
CA ARG A 51 -5.40 -11.24 -9.65
C ARG A 51 -6.66 -12.10 -9.60
N ALA A 52 -6.90 -12.94 -10.60
CA ALA A 52 -8.02 -13.88 -10.60
C ALA A 52 -7.93 -14.90 -9.45
N GLU A 53 -6.73 -15.41 -9.16
CA GLU A 53 -6.46 -16.27 -8.00
C GLU A 53 -6.78 -15.55 -6.68
N VAL A 54 -6.25 -14.33 -6.52
CA VAL A 54 -6.49 -13.47 -5.35
C VAL A 54 -7.96 -13.10 -5.19
N ASP A 55 -8.66 -12.79 -6.28
CA ASP A 55 -10.09 -12.47 -6.26
C ASP A 55 -10.91 -13.66 -5.81
N THR A 56 -10.56 -14.86 -6.25
CA THR A 56 -11.24 -16.09 -5.80
C THR A 56 -11.02 -16.29 -4.30
N ALA A 57 -9.78 -16.13 -3.82
CA ALA A 57 -9.47 -16.20 -2.40
C ALA A 57 -10.27 -15.19 -1.56
N PHE A 58 -10.44 -13.95 -2.03
CA PHE A 58 -11.29 -12.97 -1.33
C PHE A 58 -12.78 -13.29 -1.39
N ASN A 59 -13.29 -13.74 -2.52
CA ASN A 59 -14.73 -13.95 -2.73
C ASN A 59 -15.24 -15.22 -2.06
N GLU A 60 -14.43 -16.28 -2.07
CA GLU A 60 -14.78 -17.61 -1.55
C GLU A 60 -14.20 -17.84 -0.14
N GLY A 61 -13.33 -16.93 0.33
CA GLY A 61 -12.60 -17.03 1.59
C GLY A 61 -11.30 -17.83 1.48
N GLN A 62 -11.12 -18.57 0.39
CA GLN A 62 -9.95 -19.37 0.08
C GLN A 62 -9.88 -19.68 -1.42
N TYR A 63 -8.68 -19.79 -1.97
CA TYR A 63 -8.41 -20.40 -3.27
C TYR A 63 -7.66 -21.71 -3.07
N GLU A 64 -7.99 -22.74 -3.84
CA GLU A 64 -7.36 -24.06 -3.79
C GLU A 64 -6.94 -24.52 -5.19
N THR A 65 -5.79 -25.18 -5.30
CA THR A 65 -5.29 -25.73 -6.56
C THR A 65 -4.39 -26.94 -6.32
N ASP A 66 -4.41 -27.91 -7.25
CA ASP A 66 -3.47 -29.06 -7.27
C ASP A 66 -2.09 -28.70 -7.86
N GLY A 67 -1.95 -27.48 -8.40
CA GLY A 67 -0.70 -26.94 -8.92
C GLY A 67 -0.11 -25.85 -8.02
N GLU A 68 1.03 -25.29 -8.43
CA GLU A 68 1.61 -24.14 -7.71
C GLU A 68 0.69 -22.90 -7.79
N LEU A 69 0.68 -22.12 -6.71
CA LEU A 69 -0.03 -20.84 -6.66
C LEU A 69 0.69 -19.79 -7.51
N LEU A 70 -0.05 -19.07 -8.36
CA LEU A 70 0.51 -17.95 -9.11
C LEU A 70 0.90 -16.80 -8.17
N TRP A 71 0.18 -16.66 -7.05
CA TRP A 71 0.55 -15.72 -5.98
C TRP A 71 2.01 -15.91 -5.53
N GLN A 72 2.45 -17.15 -5.31
CA GLN A 72 3.82 -17.44 -4.85
C GLN A 72 4.90 -17.11 -5.89
N GLN A 73 4.53 -16.90 -7.17
CA GLN A 73 5.48 -16.50 -8.21
C GLN A 73 5.75 -15.00 -8.18
N VAL A 74 4.75 -14.18 -7.81
CA VAL A 74 4.92 -12.73 -7.68
C VAL A 74 5.30 -12.29 -6.27
N ALA A 75 4.80 -13.01 -5.26
CA ALA A 75 5.07 -12.79 -3.85
C ALA A 75 6.39 -13.46 -3.47
N GLY A 76 7.49 -12.78 -3.79
CA GLY A 76 8.82 -13.21 -3.36
C GLY A 76 8.92 -13.28 -1.82
N PRO A 77 10.03 -13.80 -1.27
CA PRO A 77 10.19 -14.00 0.17
C PRO A 77 10.14 -12.70 1.00
N GLY A 78 10.26 -11.54 0.35
CA GLY A 78 10.14 -10.23 0.99
C GLY A 78 8.72 -9.68 1.08
N VAL A 79 7.72 -10.30 0.42
CA VAL A 79 6.33 -9.81 0.44
C VAL A 79 5.63 -10.26 1.72
N GLU A 80 5.18 -9.29 2.51
CA GLU A 80 4.46 -9.51 3.77
C GLU A 80 2.97 -9.19 3.65
N PHE A 81 2.62 -8.23 2.79
CA PHE A 81 1.25 -7.72 2.70
C PHE A 81 0.75 -7.59 1.26
N LEU A 82 -0.55 -7.74 1.09
CA LEU A 82 -1.29 -7.28 -0.08
C LEU A 82 -2.10 -6.05 0.31
N LYS A 83 -1.89 -4.93 -0.38
CA LYS A 83 -2.71 -3.73 -0.25
C LYS A 83 -3.81 -3.71 -1.30
N LYS A 84 -5.06 -3.65 -0.87
CA LYS A 84 -6.24 -3.56 -1.74
C LYS A 84 -6.94 -2.21 -1.57
N GLY A 85 -7.16 -1.52 -2.68
CA GLY A 85 -7.74 -0.18 -2.68
C GLY A 85 -6.69 0.93 -2.50
N GLY A 86 -7.12 2.16 -2.82
CA GLY A 86 -6.28 3.35 -2.82
C GLY A 86 -5.14 3.35 -3.86
N PRO A 87 -4.57 4.53 -4.17
CA PRO A 87 -3.27 4.61 -4.85
C PRO A 87 -2.14 4.00 -4.02
N TRP A 88 -1.06 3.54 -4.68
CA TRP A 88 0.09 2.92 -4.01
C TRP A 88 0.78 3.85 -2.98
N TYR A 89 0.75 5.17 -3.22
CA TYR A 89 1.38 6.23 -2.42
C TYR A 89 0.48 6.85 -1.33
N THR A 90 -0.65 6.21 -1.03
CA THR A 90 -1.59 6.71 -0.01
C THR A 90 -1.67 5.72 1.15
N PRO A 91 -1.98 6.14 2.37
CA PRO A 91 -2.32 5.20 3.44
C PRO A 91 -3.68 4.51 3.17
N ASP A 92 -4.49 5.09 2.28
CA ASP A 92 -5.81 4.59 1.93
C ASP A 92 -5.71 3.20 1.31
N GLY A 93 -6.47 2.26 1.85
CA GLY A 93 -6.48 0.87 1.44
C GLY A 93 -6.60 -0.05 2.63
N THR A 94 -6.92 -1.30 2.34
CA THR A 94 -6.96 -2.36 3.35
C THR A 94 -5.79 -3.30 3.09
N TYR A 95 -5.03 -3.59 4.14
CA TYR A 95 -3.89 -4.49 4.07
C TYR A 95 -4.33 -5.89 4.47
N TYR A 96 -3.75 -6.88 3.81
CA TYR A 96 -4.02 -8.28 4.08
C TYR A 96 -2.72 -9.06 4.16
N THR A 97 -2.60 -9.92 5.16
CA THR A 97 -1.52 -10.90 5.24
C THR A 97 -1.93 -12.16 4.48
N PRO A 98 -1.15 -12.61 3.48
CA PRO A 98 -1.42 -13.86 2.78
C PRO A 98 -1.16 -15.05 3.72
N GLN A 99 -2.08 -16.00 3.74
CA GLN A 99 -1.92 -17.30 4.39
C GLN A 99 -1.82 -18.35 3.30
N VAL A 100 -0.63 -18.94 3.16
CA VAL A 100 -0.36 -19.98 2.17
C VAL A 100 -0.08 -21.29 2.89
N ASP A 101 -0.79 -22.34 2.51
CA ASP A 101 -0.60 -23.69 3.03
C ASP A 101 -0.53 -24.70 1.89
N SER A 102 0.03 -25.88 2.17
CA SER A 102 0.10 -27.00 1.25
C SER A 102 -0.09 -28.30 2.01
N ASP A 103 -1.20 -28.99 1.74
CA ASP A 103 -1.51 -30.31 2.31
C ASP A 103 -1.85 -31.31 1.20
N ASN A 104 -1.18 -32.47 1.23
CA ASN A 104 -1.36 -33.56 0.27
C ASN A 104 -1.30 -33.15 -1.23
N GLY A 105 -0.52 -32.12 -1.56
CA GLY A 105 -0.36 -31.61 -2.93
C GLY A 105 -1.45 -30.60 -3.35
N VAL A 106 -2.38 -30.26 -2.46
CA VAL A 106 -3.31 -29.14 -2.64
C VAL A 106 -2.68 -27.91 -1.99
N HIS A 107 -2.54 -26.84 -2.77
CA HIS A 107 -2.07 -25.55 -2.30
C HIS A 107 -3.26 -24.63 -2.06
N THR A 108 -3.21 -23.88 -0.96
CA THR A 108 -4.30 -23.02 -0.54
C THR A 108 -3.82 -21.59 -0.29
N LEU A 109 -4.60 -20.60 -0.71
CA LEU A 109 -4.36 -19.18 -0.47
C LEU A 109 -5.57 -18.56 0.23
N GLN A 110 -5.33 -17.89 1.35
CA GLN A 110 -6.30 -17.05 2.05
C GLN A 110 -5.68 -15.69 2.38
N PHE A 111 -6.51 -14.72 2.74
CA PHE A 111 -6.07 -13.39 3.13
C PHE A 111 -6.75 -12.97 4.44
N GLU A 112 -5.96 -12.59 5.43
CA GLU A 112 -6.45 -12.05 6.69
C GLU A 112 -6.22 -10.54 6.72
N GLU A 113 -7.26 -9.76 7.01
CA GLU A 113 -7.14 -8.32 7.15
C GLU A 113 -6.20 -7.96 8.31
N THR A 114 -5.30 -7.02 8.07
CA THR A 114 -4.29 -6.61 9.05
C THR A 114 -4.06 -5.10 9.00
N THR A 115 -3.36 -4.58 10.01
CA THR A 115 -2.79 -3.24 9.96
C THR A 115 -1.29 -3.33 10.16
N PRO A 116 -0.47 -3.07 9.12
CA PRO A 116 0.97 -3.19 9.21
C PRO A 116 1.57 -2.33 10.32
N GLN A 117 2.58 -2.89 10.97
CA GLN A 117 3.43 -2.20 11.92
C GLN A 117 4.80 -2.05 11.27
N LEU A 118 5.35 -0.84 11.32
CA LEU A 118 6.69 -0.54 10.86
C LEU A 118 7.69 -0.89 11.96
N ASP A 119 8.92 -1.21 11.55
CA ASP A 119 10.02 -1.56 12.45
C ASP A 119 10.42 -0.43 13.40
N SER A 120 10.10 0.81 13.05
CA SER A 120 10.42 1.99 13.84
C SER A 120 9.28 3.00 13.89
N THR A 121 9.20 3.72 15.01
CA THR A 121 8.34 4.90 15.16
C THR A 121 8.74 5.96 14.14
N LYS A 122 7.75 6.55 13.48
CA LYS A 122 7.92 7.70 12.60
C LYS A 122 7.82 8.99 13.38
N TYR A 123 8.56 9.99 12.92
CA TYR A 123 8.64 11.31 13.52
C TYR A 123 8.26 12.37 12.49
N LEU A 124 7.60 13.43 12.94
CA LEU A 124 7.53 14.68 12.20
C LEU A 124 8.81 15.45 12.47
N HIS A 125 9.58 15.72 11.43
CA HIS A 125 10.72 16.63 11.47
C HIS A 125 10.19 18.05 11.24
N VAL A 126 10.12 18.85 12.31
CA VAL A 126 9.55 20.19 12.24
C VAL A 126 10.60 21.16 11.69
N GLU A 127 10.30 21.74 10.53
CA GLU A 127 11.11 22.75 9.86
C GLU A 127 10.56 24.16 10.15
N ASP A 128 11.47 25.15 10.18
CA ASP A 128 11.13 26.58 10.31
C ASP A 128 10.24 26.93 11.52
N VAL A 129 10.59 26.39 12.70
CA VAL A 129 9.89 26.65 13.96
C VAL A 129 9.79 28.17 14.22
N PRO A 130 8.58 28.71 14.46
CA PRO A 130 8.41 30.13 14.77
C PRO A 130 9.01 30.49 16.14
N GLU A 131 9.35 31.76 16.35
CA GLU A 131 9.91 32.27 17.62
C GLU A 131 8.88 32.37 18.77
N VAL A 132 7.75 31.67 18.65
CA VAL A 132 6.68 31.60 19.64
C VAL A 132 6.30 30.15 19.90
N PRO A 133 5.77 29.81 21.09
CA PRO A 133 5.43 28.43 21.41
C PRO A 133 4.45 27.81 20.41
N VAL A 134 4.73 26.55 20.05
CA VAL A 134 3.91 25.72 19.18
C VAL A 134 3.49 24.47 19.94
N ASN A 135 2.18 24.20 19.98
CA ASN A 135 1.66 22.91 20.43
C ASN A 135 1.26 22.08 19.21
N ILE A 136 1.68 20.82 19.20
CA ILE A 136 1.41 19.83 18.16
C ILE A 136 0.75 18.64 18.84
N THR A 137 -0.51 18.38 18.49
CA THR A 137 -1.24 17.19 18.94
C THR A 137 -1.42 16.24 17.75
N ILE A 138 -1.01 14.98 17.92
CA ILE A 138 -1.20 13.91 16.94
C ILE A 138 -2.35 13.01 17.37
N LYS A 139 -3.28 12.78 16.44
CA LYS A 139 -4.44 11.90 16.64
C LYS A 139 -4.48 10.85 15.54
N TYR A 140 -4.92 9.64 15.89
CA TYR A 140 -5.41 8.69 14.90
C TYR A 140 -6.76 9.17 14.34
N THR A 141 -7.14 8.79 13.12
CA THR A 141 -8.42 9.27 12.53
C THR A 141 -9.68 8.85 13.28
N ASP A 142 -9.59 7.86 14.17
CA ASP A 142 -10.67 7.51 15.10
C ASP A 142 -10.83 8.51 16.27
N GLY A 143 -9.98 9.52 16.34
CA GLY A 143 -9.95 10.57 17.37
C GLY A 143 -9.06 10.24 18.57
N THR A 144 -8.40 9.09 18.61
CA THR A 144 -7.47 8.72 19.68
C THR A 144 -6.25 9.63 19.66
N VAL A 145 -6.00 10.35 20.77
CA VAL A 145 -4.78 11.16 20.94
C VAL A 145 -3.60 10.22 21.18
N LEU A 146 -2.56 10.36 20.36
CA LEU A 146 -1.34 9.56 20.41
C LEU A 146 -0.21 10.32 21.08
N GLU A 147 -0.08 11.60 20.74
CA GLU A 147 0.99 12.48 21.25
C GLU A 147 0.45 13.91 21.41
N ASP A 148 0.93 14.60 22.44
CA ASP A 148 0.71 16.03 22.68
C ASP A 148 2.06 16.65 23.07
N HIS A 149 2.60 17.48 22.18
CA HIS A 149 3.97 17.97 22.25
C HIS A 149 4.00 19.50 22.16
N THR A 150 4.77 20.15 23.05
CA THR A 150 4.94 21.60 23.03
C THR A 150 6.39 21.96 22.78
N ILE A 151 6.63 22.76 21.74
CA ILE A 151 7.92 23.34 21.38
C ILE A 151 7.95 24.77 21.95
N GLU A 152 8.70 24.97 23.03
CA GLU A 152 8.73 26.24 23.79
C GLU A 152 9.74 27.26 23.24
N GLU A 153 10.84 26.80 22.66
CA GLU A 153 11.90 27.63 22.09
C GLU A 153 12.31 27.12 20.71
N LYS A 154 13.03 27.95 19.96
CA LYS A 154 13.58 27.59 18.66
C LYS A 154 14.68 26.52 18.86
N ASP A 155 14.26 25.27 18.94
CA ASP A 155 15.13 24.13 18.68
C ASP A 155 15.40 24.10 17.17
N ASP A 156 16.63 23.74 16.79
CA ASP A 156 17.04 23.84 15.39
C ASP A 156 16.28 22.82 14.53
N TYR A 157 15.87 21.67 15.09
CA TYR A 157 15.09 20.61 14.41
C TYR A 157 14.32 19.72 15.40
N PRO A 158 13.18 20.17 15.95
CA PRO A 158 12.40 19.33 16.85
C PRO A 158 11.78 18.14 16.10
N GLU A 159 11.82 16.97 16.75
CA GLU A 159 11.20 15.74 16.27
C GLU A 159 9.99 15.41 17.15
N VAL A 160 8.82 15.24 16.53
CA VAL A 160 7.60 14.84 17.25
C VAL A 160 7.27 13.40 16.91
N PRO A 161 7.23 12.46 17.88
CA PRO A 161 6.88 11.07 17.61
C PRO A 161 5.41 10.99 17.16
N VAL A 162 5.15 10.18 16.13
CA VAL A 162 3.81 9.96 15.60
C VAL A 162 3.32 8.57 15.98
N SER A 163 3.86 7.56 15.31
CA SER A 163 3.40 6.18 15.40
C SER A 163 4.32 5.28 14.56
N ASN A 164 4.36 3.99 14.84
CA ASN A 164 4.90 2.98 13.95
C ASN A 164 3.80 2.21 13.18
N LYS A 165 2.53 2.59 13.35
CA LYS A 165 1.39 1.93 12.69
C LYS A 165 1.09 2.58 11.33
N VAL A 166 0.83 1.78 10.30
CA VAL A 166 0.30 2.29 9.03
C VAL A 166 -1.14 2.79 9.21
N GLY A 167 -1.45 3.94 8.62
CA GLY A 167 -2.79 4.51 8.65
C GLY A 167 -2.80 6.02 8.40
N THR A 168 -3.98 6.59 8.59
CA THR A 168 -4.22 8.03 8.44
C THR A 168 -4.28 8.69 9.83
N TYR A 169 -3.69 9.88 9.92
CA TYR A 169 -3.50 10.65 11.14
C TYR A 169 -3.96 12.09 10.95
N LEU A 170 -4.35 12.73 12.04
CA LEU A 170 -4.62 14.15 12.11
C LEU A 170 -3.54 14.81 12.96
N VAL A 171 -2.93 15.86 12.44
CA VAL A 171 -2.11 16.78 13.23
C VAL A 171 -2.92 18.03 13.52
N GLU A 172 -3.00 18.42 14.78
CA GLU A 172 -3.56 19.69 15.23
C GLU A 172 -2.42 20.55 15.75
N VAL A 173 -2.19 21.69 15.10
CA VAL A 173 -1.10 22.60 15.43
C VAL A 173 -1.68 23.92 15.91
N THR A 174 -1.32 24.30 17.13
CA THR A 174 -1.65 25.58 17.72
C THR A 174 -0.38 26.42 17.86
N VAL A 175 -0.31 27.52 17.12
CA VAL A 175 0.76 28.50 17.25
C VAL A 175 0.24 29.70 18.01
N LYS A 176 0.94 30.10 19.07
CA LYS A 176 0.54 31.24 19.90
C LYS A 176 0.33 32.49 19.03
N ASP A 177 -0.79 33.16 19.26
CA ASP A 177 -1.24 34.37 18.55
C ASP A 177 -1.60 34.19 17.07
N TRP A 178 -1.31 33.04 16.44
CA TRP A 178 -1.66 32.78 15.04
C TRP A 178 -2.91 31.90 14.89
N GLY A 179 -3.20 31.05 15.88
CA GLY A 179 -4.42 30.22 15.93
C GLY A 179 -4.13 28.72 15.87
N THR A 180 -5.14 27.95 15.44
CA THR A 180 -5.07 26.48 15.31
C THR A 180 -5.39 26.06 13.89
N VAL A 181 -4.59 25.14 13.34
CA VAL A 181 -4.82 24.46 12.06
C VAL A 181 -4.83 22.96 12.30
N THR A 182 -5.66 22.24 11.56
CA THR A 182 -5.69 20.78 11.55
C THR A 182 -5.42 20.31 10.13
N GLU A 183 -4.50 19.34 9.99
CA GLU A 183 -4.14 18.75 8.70
C GLU A 183 -4.14 17.22 8.82
N GLU A 184 -4.47 16.55 7.71
CA GLU A 184 -4.47 15.09 7.61
C GLU A 184 -3.21 14.61 6.90
N PHE A 185 -2.62 13.50 7.36
CA PHE A 185 -1.50 12.86 6.68
C PHE A 185 -1.52 11.34 6.84
N GLY A 186 -0.78 10.66 5.96
CA GLY A 186 -0.65 9.22 5.96
C GLY A 186 0.73 8.75 6.42
N ILE A 187 0.75 7.62 7.11
CA ILE A 187 1.93 6.75 7.21
C ILE A 187 1.59 5.48 6.44
N ASP A 188 2.39 5.16 5.44
CA ASP A 188 2.36 3.86 4.78
C ASP A 188 3.67 3.08 5.02
N HIS A 189 3.78 1.92 4.38
CA HIS A 189 4.90 1.00 4.54
C HIS A 189 6.18 1.45 3.83
N PHE A 190 6.10 2.46 2.98
CA PHE A 190 7.23 3.11 2.34
C PHE A 190 7.61 4.44 2.99
N THR A 191 6.74 5.02 3.84
CA THR A 191 7.05 6.26 4.54
C THR A 191 8.34 6.14 5.34
N GLN A 192 9.33 6.96 5.00
CA GLN A 192 10.64 6.97 5.67
C GLN A 192 10.74 8.16 6.62
N GLU A 193 10.53 9.36 6.09
CA GLU A 193 10.71 10.64 6.77
C GLU A 193 9.50 11.53 6.49
N LEU A 194 9.00 12.20 7.52
CA LEU A 194 7.90 13.17 7.39
C LEU A 194 8.44 14.56 7.71
N ASN A 195 8.55 15.41 6.70
CA ASN A 195 8.92 16.81 6.90
C ASN A 195 7.66 17.63 7.17
N PHE A 196 7.70 18.42 8.24
CA PHE A 196 6.59 19.22 8.71
C PHE A 196 6.96 20.71 8.71
N GLY A 197 6.38 21.47 7.79
CA GLY A 197 6.60 22.91 7.70
C GLY A 197 5.45 23.72 8.29
N ILE A 198 5.77 24.79 9.02
CA ILE A 198 4.81 25.79 9.49
C ILE A 198 5.05 27.09 8.73
N HIS A 199 4.12 27.47 7.86
CA HIS A 199 4.29 28.62 6.97
C HIS A 199 3.41 29.79 7.40
N ARG A 200 4.03 30.94 7.69
CA ARG A 200 3.29 32.16 8.00
C ARG A 200 2.77 32.81 6.72
N GLU A 201 1.46 32.93 6.61
CA GLU A 201 0.79 33.55 5.46
C GLU A 201 0.51 35.04 5.69
N SER A 202 0.15 35.41 6.92
CA SER A 202 -0.10 36.81 7.32
C SER A 202 0.14 37.03 8.81
N GLU A 203 -0.19 38.22 9.32
CA GLU A 203 -0.03 38.51 10.75
C GLU A 203 -0.84 37.56 11.64
N SER A 204 -2.00 37.08 11.17
CA SER A 204 -2.95 36.25 11.93
C SER A 204 -3.40 34.99 11.18
N SER A 205 -2.60 34.50 10.23
CA SER A 205 -2.89 33.25 9.53
C SER A 205 -1.60 32.52 9.19
N PHE A 206 -1.67 31.20 9.25
CA PHE A 206 -0.59 30.30 8.87
C PHE A 206 -1.18 29.06 8.22
N SER A 207 -0.33 28.33 7.52
CA SER A 207 -0.62 27.01 6.96
C SER A 207 0.41 26.02 7.50
N VAL A 208 0.09 24.74 7.38
CA VAL A 208 1.03 23.66 7.68
C VAL A 208 1.13 22.77 6.45
N SER A 209 2.28 22.13 6.26
CA SER A 209 2.47 21.18 5.19
C SER A 209 3.23 19.96 5.71
N ILE A 210 2.71 18.77 5.41
CA ILE A 210 3.41 17.51 5.66
C ILE A 210 3.82 16.93 4.31
N GLN A 211 5.09 16.58 4.17
CA GLN A 211 5.61 15.93 2.98
C GLN A 211 6.38 14.67 3.39
N ASP A 212 6.00 13.54 2.80
CA ASP A 212 6.85 12.35 2.77
C ASP A 212 8.00 12.59 1.79
N ASN A 213 9.22 12.19 2.13
CA ASN A 213 10.39 12.33 1.28
C ASN A 213 10.42 11.20 0.22
N PRO A 214 10.01 11.45 -1.04
CA PRO A 214 9.79 10.39 -2.02
C PRO A 214 11.09 9.84 -2.62
N ALA A 215 12.24 10.43 -2.29
CA ALA A 215 13.55 10.04 -2.83
C ALA A 215 13.97 8.61 -2.44
N THR A 216 13.18 7.95 -1.61
CA THR A 216 13.48 6.66 -1.00
C THR A 216 12.48 5.56 -1.36
N TYR A 217 11.51 5.84 -2.25
CA TYR A 217 10.57 4.82 -2.70
C TYR A 217 11.31 3.69 -3.43
N PRO A 218 11.00 2.43 -3.12
CA PRO A 218 11.63 1.30 -3.78
C PRO A 218 11.18 1.21 -5.25
N ALA A 219 11.96 0.49 -6.05
CA ALA A 219 11.61 0.24 -7.44
C ALA A 219 10.29 -0.55 -7.55
N SER A 220 9.46 -0.19 -8.53
CA SER A 220 8.26 -0.94 -8.92
C SER A 220 8.54 -2.42 -9.17
N CYS A 221 7.52 -3.26 -9.00
CA CYS A 221 7.61 -4.66 -9.37
C CYS A 221 7.88 -4.81 -10.90
N PRO A 222 8.60 -5.84 -11.36
CA PRO A 222 8.97 -5.96 -12.79
C PRO A 222 7.80 -6.13 -13.77
N TRP A 223 6.63 -6.50 -13.25
CA TRP A 223 5.41 -6.75 -14.02
C TRP A 223 4.38 -5.60 -13.96
N GLU A 224 4.76 -4.46 -13.36
CA GLU A 224 3.98 -3.21 -13.36
C GLU A 224 3.99 -2.46 -14.69
#